data_AF-A0A7V9MZJ1-F1
#
_entry.id   AF-A0A7V9MZJ1-F1
#
_cell.length_a   1.000
_cell.length_b   1.000
_cell.length_c   1.000
_cell.angle_alpha   90.00
_cell.angle_beta   90.00
_cell.angle_gamma   90.00
#
_symmetry.space_group_name_H-M   'P 1'
#
loop_
_entity.id
_entity.type
_entity.pdbx_description
1 polymer ?
#
loop_
_entity_poly.entity_id
_entity_poly.type
_entity_poly.pdbx_seq_one_letter_code
_entity_poly.pdbx_strand_id
1 'polypeptide(L)'
;MIRARLAAGVAALLLLALPVHAAAKKPVAAPPPKSKPKPVLSAFQQEQAMSPAELIKRWHPITAKASKRFDVPLIWINAVMRLESGGRTMLGENQRMISDKGALGLMQVLPGTFAEMREQYGLGTDVFDPKNNINAGTAYLKWLRGKYGFPAMFAAYNAGPGSVEAVMAHTKVLPAETRLYMAGINKILGGGADGVLINSAQLTRPDGTTVLIDPIAVNSIRAVSPGEYTQGVQTVIVAGRLRQGVREDLKTVTEAIRIRGGTI
;
A
#
# COMPACT_ATOMS: atom_id res chain seq x y z
N MET A 1 -88.39 25.70 38.76
CA MET A 1 -88.31 27.14 38.38
C MET A 1 -87.57 27.88 39.50
N ILE A 2 -86.72 28.86 39.14
CA ILE A 2 -86.21 29.97 40.00
C ILE A 2 -85.14 29.54 41.04
N ARG A 3 -83.83 29.75 40.77
CA ARG A 3 -83.01 30.95 41.05
C ARG A 3 -83.13 31.48 42.48
N ALA A 4 -82.05 31.44 43.26
CA ALA A 4 -81.71 32.50 44.22
C ALA A 4 -80.24 32.41 44.66
N ARG A 5 -79.55 33.55 44.57
CA ARG A 5 -78.22 33.82 45.13
C ARG A 5 -78.37 34.31 46.57
N LEU A 6 -77.56 33.82 47.51
CA LEU A 6 -77.17 34.50 48.75
C LEU A 6 -75.71 34.06 49.01
N ALA A 7 -74.70 34.93 49.14
CA ALA A 7 -74.46 36.05 50.07
C ALA A 7 -73.54 35.62 51.23
N ALA A 8 -72.68 36.58 51.59
CA ALA A 8 -71.94 36.73 52.84
C ALA A 8 -70.70 35.85 53.07
N GLY A 9 -69.57 36.54 53.33
CA GLY A 9 -68.33 35.94 53.81
C GLY A 9 -68.33 35.72 55.33
N VAL A 10 -67.16 35.37 55.86
CA VAL A 10 -66.60 35.76 57.17
C VAL A 10 -65.27 35.03 57.40
N ALA A 11 -64.31 35.81 57.92
CA ALA A 11 -63.18 35.52 58.81
C ALA A 11 -62.26 34.28 58.63
N ALA A 12 -61.00 34.63 58.32
CA ALA A 12 -59.76 34.23 58.98
C ALA A 12 -59.77 33.10 60.03
N LEU A 13 -58.88 32.12 59.82
CA LEU A 13 -58.17 31.47 60.91
C LEU A 13 -56.73 31.14 60.46
N LEU A 14 -55.77 31.75 61.16
CA LEU A 14 -54.33 31.52 61.03
C LEU A 14 -53.99 30.16 61.64
N LEU A 15 -53.32 29.29 60.88
CA LEU A 15 -52.68 28.07 61.38
C LEU A 15 -51.18 28.15 61.11
N LEU A 16 -50.40 28.30 62.18
CA LEU A 16 -48.94 28.25 62.21
C LEU A 16 -48.48 26.80 61.98
N ALA A 17 -47.77 26.56 60.88
CA ALA A 17 -47.04 25.32 60.62
C ALA A 17 -45.53 25.58 60.66
N LEU A 18 -44.82 24.76 61.45
CA LEU A 18 -43.38 24.82 61.69
C LEU A 18 -42.57 24.56 60.40
N PRO A 19 -41.38 25.15 60.23
CA PRO A 19 -40.55 24.92 59.05
C PRO A 19 -39.84 23.58 59.13
N VAL A 20 -40.24 22.62 58.28
CA VAL A 20 -39.45 21.42 58.00
C VAL A 20 -38.27 21.83 57.12
N HIS A 21 -37.05 21.81 57.69
CA HIS A 21 -35.82 21.97 56.92
C HIS A 21 -35.60 20.75 56.02
N ALA A 22 -36.01 20.86 54.76
CA ALA A 22 -35.61 19.92 53.72
C ALA A 22 -34.18 20.24 53.28
N ALA A 23 -33.24 19.31 53.54
CA ALA A 23 -31.88 19.39 53.03
C ALA A 23 -31.90 19.41 51.49
N ALA A 24 -31.49 20.53 50.89
CA ALA A 24 -31.33 20.65 49.45
C ALA A 24 -30.28 19.65 48.95
N LYS A 25 -30.70 18.65 48.18
CA LYS A 25 -29.78 17.78 47.42
C LYS A 25 -29.02 18.65 46.42
N LYS A 26 -27.69 18.66 46.48
CA LYS A 26 -26.85 19.29 45.45
C LYS A 26 -27.24 18.75 44.07
N PRO A 27 -27.42 19.60 43.04
CA PRO A 27 -27.70 19.12 41.70
C PRO A 27 -26.50 18.30 41.21
N VAL A 28 -26.75 17.04 40.83
CA VAL A 28 -25.78 16.20 40.13
C VAL A 28 -25.55 16.84 38.77
N ALA A 29 -24.31 17.25 38.49
CA ALA A 29 -23.93 17.80 37.20
C ALA A 29 -24.30 16.79 36.09
N ALA A 30 -24.99 17.27 35.06
CA ALA A 30 -25.29 16.46 33.88
C ALA A 30 -23.97 15.92 33.28
N PRO A 31 -23.93 14.65 32.84
CA PRO A 31 -22.74 14.12 32.17
C PRO A 31 -22.41 14.99 30.94
N PRO A 32 -21.12 15.24 30.67
CA PRO A 32 -20.72 16.07 29.54
C PRO A 32 -21.31 15.51 28.23
N PRO A 33 -21.72 16.37 27.29
CA PRO A 33 -22.27 15.92 26.02
C PRO A 33 -21.26 15.00 25.34
N LYS A 34 -21.73 13.82 24.89
CA LYS A 34 -20.91 12.86 24.14
C LYS A 34 -20.23 13.61 23.00
N SER A 35 -18.90 13.59 22.97
CA SER A 35 -18.12 14.20 21.90
C SER A 35 -18.59 13.65 20.55
N LYS A 36 -18.84 14.53 19.57
CA LYS A 36 -19.23 14.11 18.22
C LYS A 36 -18.17 13.13 17.69
N PRO A 37 -18.54 11.95 17.14
CA PRO A 37 -17.56 11.05 16.55
C PRO A 37 -16.74 11.80 15.50
N LYS A 38 -15.42 11.63 15.50
CA LYS A 38 -14.57 12.15 14.42
C LYS A 38 -15.07 11.56 13.09
N PRO A 39 -15.16 12.35 12.01
CA PRO A 39 -15.56 11.82 10.71
C PRO A 39 -14.62 10.69 10.28
N VAL A 40 -15.17 9.54 9.89
CA VAL A 40 -14.38 8.47 9.26
C VAL A 40 -14.06 8.95 7.84
N LEU A 41 -12.78 9.14 7.52
CA LEU A 41 -12.35 9.54 6.18
C LEU A 41 -12.74 8.47 5.15
N SER A 42 -13.20 8.89 3.96
CA SER A 42 -13.44 7.98 2.84
C SER A 42 -12.13 7.30 2.40
N ALA A 43 -12.22 6.18 1.67
CA ALA A 43 -11.02 5.53 1.12
C ALA A 43 -10.20 6.48 0.23
N PHE A 44 -10.89 7.31 -0.57
CA PHE A 44 -10.25 8.33 -1.40
C PHE A 44 -9.53 9.38 -0.56
N GLN A 45 -10.16 9.92 0.48
CA GLN A 45 -9.53 10.89 1.39
C GLN A 45 -8.32 10.32 2.12
N GLN A 46 -8.41 9.07 2.59
CA GLN A 46 -7.29 8.37 3.20
C GLN A 46 -6.13 8.24 2.21
N GLU A 47 -6.41 7.85 0.97
CA GLU A 47 -5.39 7.73 -0.08
C GLU A 47 -4.79 9.09 -0.46
N GLN A 48 -5.56 10.19 -0.43
CA GLN A 48 -5.03 11.54 -0.72
C GLN A 48 -4.12 12.06 0.39
N ALA A 49 -4.31 11.60 1.63
CA ALA A 49 -3.45 11.96 2.75
C ALA A 49 -2.11 11.19 2.78
N MET A 50 -1.96 10.14 1.95
CA MET A 50 -0.75 9.32 1.88
C MET A 50 0.24 9.85 0.85
N SER A 51 1.52 9.80 1.19
CA SER A 51 2.60 9.97 0.21
C SER A 51 2.60 8.82 -0.81
N PRO A 52 3.19 9.02 -2.02
CA PRO A 52 3.34 7.96 -3.01
C PRO A 52 4.04 6.70 -2.46
N ALA A 53 5.01 6.86 -1.56
CA ALA A 53 5.72 5.73 -0.96
C ALA A 53 4.82 4.93 -0.01
N GLU A 54 3.97 5.61 0.78
CA GLU A 54 3.02 4.96 1.69
C GLU A 54 1.94 4.18 0.94
N LEU A 55 1.44 4.71 -0.18
CA LEU A 55 0.46 4.02 -1.02
C LEU A 55 0.97 2.68 -1.52
N ILE A 56 2.23 2.61 -1.97
CA ILE A 56 2.85 1.36 -2.41
C ILE A 56 3.16 0.46 -1.21
N LYS A 57 3.74 1.01 -0.14
CA LYS A 57 4.13 0.25 1.06
C LYS A 57 2.93 -0.45 1.72
N ARG A 58 1.74 0.18 1.70
CA ARG A 58 0.48 -0.39 2.22
C ARG A 58 0.20 -1.80 1.67
N TRP A 59 0.60 -2.07 0.43
CA TRP A 59 0.35 -3.35 -0.24
C TRP A 59 1.44 -4.39 -0.08
N HIS A 60 2.56 -4.06 0.58
CA HIS A 60 3.72 -4.94 0.76
C HIS A 60 3.37 -6.36 1.25
N PRO A 61 2.50 -6.56 2.26
CA PRO A 61 2.14 -7.91 2.71
C PRO A 61 1.49 -8.77 1.61
N ILE A 62 0.74 -8.15 0.69
CA ILE A 62 0.08 -8.84 -0.42
C ILE A 62 1.06 -9.05 -1.57
N THR A 63 1.80 -8.01 -1.96
CA THR A 63 2.77 -8.09 -3.07
C THR A 63 3.93 -9.03 -2.75
N ALA A 64 4.40 -9.11 -1.49
CA ALA A 64 5.40 -10.09 -1.08
C ALA A 64 4.90 -11.54 -1.17
N LYS A 65 3.62 -11.79 -0.81
CA LYS A 65 3.00 -13.11 -0.97
C LYS A 65 2.82 -13.47 -2.45
N ALA A 66 2.36 -12.52 -3.27
CA ALA A 66 2.21 -12.71 -4.71
C ALA A 66 3.57 -12.97 -5.38
N SER A 67 4.61 -12.22 -5.00
CA SER A 67 5.98 -12.42 -5.47
C SER A 67 6.44 -13.85 -5.26
N LYS A 68 6.31 -14.38 -4.04
CA LYS A 68 6.66 -15.78 -3.72
C LYS A 68 5.78 -16.77 -4.49
N ARG A 69 4.46 -16.52 -4.58
CA ARG A 69 3.51 -17.43 -5.21
C ARG A 69 3.76 -17.61 -6.71
N PHE A 70 4.09 -16.54 -7.41
CA PHE A 70 4.21 -16.55 -8.87
C PHE A 70 5.64 -16.53 -9.37
N ASP A 71 6.63 -16.46 -8.46
CA ASP A 71 8.04 -16.33 -8.80
C ASP A 71 8.30 -15.07 -9.67
N VAL A 72 7.73 -13.94 -9.25
CA VAL A 72 7.94 -12.63 -9.89
C VAL A 72 8.63 -11.73 -8.87
N PRO A 73 9.77 -11.08 -9.22
CA PRO A 73 10.45 -10.16 -8.32
C PRO A 73 9.50 -9.10 -7.75
N LEU A 74 9.51 -8.92 -6.42
CA LEU A 74 8.68 -7.95 -5.71
C LEU A 74 8.80 -6.54 -6.29
N ILE A 75 10.02 -6.17 -6.67
CA ILE A 75 10.32 -4.87 -7.28
C ILE A 75 9.57 -4.65 -8.61
N TRP A 76 9.37 -5.70 -9.41
CA TRP A 76 8.63 -5.60 -10.67
C TRP A 76 7.13 -5.41 -10.43
N ILE A 77 6.57 -6.11 -9.44
CA ILE A 77 5.17 -5.94 -9.03
C ILE A 77 4.92 -4.50 -8.55
N ASN A 78 5.81 -3.99 -7.68
CA ASN A 78 5.71 -2.64 -7.15
C ASN A 78 5.92 -1.58 -8.25
N ALA A 79 6.83 -1.81 -9.21
CA ALA A 79 7.07 -0.90 -10.32
C ALA A 79 5.84 -0.79 -11.22
N VAL A 80 5.23 -1.93 -11.59
CA VAL A 80 3.99 -1.96 -12.37
C VAL A 80 2.87 -1.27 -11.60
N MET A 81 2.59 -1.67 -10.35
CA MET A 81 1.55 -1.01 -9.54
C MET A 81 1.74 0.51 -9.42
N ARG A 82 2.99 0.97 -9.30
CA ARG A 82 3.31 2.41 -9.23
C ARG A 82 2.94 3.14 -10.52
N LEU A 83 3.21 2.55 -11.68
CA LEU A 83 2.88 3.15 -12.98
C LEU A 83 1.41 3.01 -13.34
N GLU A 84 0.76 1.93 -12.92
CA GLU A 84 -0.64 1.63 -13.25
C GLU A 84 -1.62 2.47 -12.42
N SER A 85 -1.50 2.46 -11.09
CA SER A 85 -2.44 3.19 -10.21
C SER A 85 -1.77 4.06 -9.15
N GLY A 86 -0.44 4.00 -9.03
CA GLY A 86 0.26 4.63 -7.91
C GLY A 86 -0.08 4.00 -6.55
N GLY A 87 -0.61 2.77 -6.53
CA GLY A 87 -1.08 2.11 -5.31
C GLY A 87 -2.45 2.58 -4.81
N ARG A 88 -3.21 3.31 -5.64
CA ARG A 88 -4.57 3.79 -5.34
C ARG A 88 -5.62 2.78 -5.78
N THR A 89 -6.70 2.71 -5.00
CA THR A 89 -7.91 1.94 -5.33
C THR A 89 -9.05 2.82 -5.82
N MET A 90 -8.94 4.13 -5.60
CA MET A 90 -9.95 5.12 -5.94
C MET A 90 -9.39 6.17 -6.90
N LEU A 91 -10.16 6.49 -7.94
CA LEU A 91 -9.91 7.64 -8.82
C LEU A 91 -10.50 8.93 -8.25
N GLY A 92 -11.62 8.81 -7.52
CA GLY A 92 -12.38 9.91 -6.92
C GLY A 92 -13.31 9.40 -5.82
N GLU A 93 -14.07 10.32 -5.20
CA GLU A 93 -15.10 9.94 -4.23
C GLU A 93 -16.12 8.99 -4.87
N ASN A 94 -16.32 7.82 -4.26
CA ASN A 94 -17.17 6.74 -4.77
C ASN A 94 -16.82 6.23 -6.19
N GLN A 95 -15.63 6.55 -6.71
CA GLN A 95 -15.18 6.13 -8.03
C GLN A 95 -13.96 5.21 -7.93
N ARG A 96 -14.15 3.93 -8.26
CA ARG A 96 -13.06 2.93 -8.25
C ARG A 96 -12.04 3.24 -9.34
N MET A 97 -10.80 2.77 -9.15
CA MET A 97 -9.71 2.90 -10.10
C MET A 97 -9.97 2.09 -11.38
N ILE A 98 -10.48 2.76 -12.40
CA ILE A 98 -10.80 2.22 -13.73
C ILE A 98 -10.19 3.16 -14.77
N SER A 99 -9.40 2.65 -15.72
CA SER A 99 -8.91 3.47 -16.83
C SER A 99 -9.95 3.62 -17.94
N ASP A 100 -9.74 4.60 -18.83
CA ASP A 100 -10.56 4.80 -20.02
C ASP A 100 -10.60 3.57 -20.94
N LYS A 101 -9.56 2.73 -20.90
CA LYS A 101 -9.46 1.47 -21.66
C LYS A 101 -10.15 0.29 -20.93
N GLY A 102 -10.77 0.53 -19.78
CA GLY A 102 -11.47 -0.48 -18.99
C GLY A 102 -10.57 -1.35 -18.10
N ALA A 103 -9.32 -0.95 -17.86
CA ALA A 103 -8.41 -1.67 -16.97
C ALA A 103 -8.76 -1.40 -15.50
N LEU A 104 -8.66 -2.40 -14.63
CA LEU A 104 -9.29 -2.39 -13.30
C LEU A 104 -8.28 -2.52 -12.16
N GLY A 105 -8.45 -1.72 -11.10
CA GLY A 105 -7.81 -1.89 -9.80
C GLY A 105 -6.33 -1.51 -9.74
N LEU A 106 -5.64 -2.00 -8.70
CA LEU A 106 -4.26 -1.62 -8.35
C LEU A 106 -3.21 -1.86 -9.44
N MET A 107 -3.36 -2.96 -10.17
CA MET A 107 -2.44 -3.35 -11.24
C MET A 107 -3.06 -3.17 -12.63
N GLN A 108 -4.19 -2.47 -12.72
CA GLN A 108 -4.90 -2.16 -13.97
C GLN A 108 -5.02 -3.39 -14.88
N VAL A 109 -5.63 -4.44 -14.37
CA VAL A 109 -5.82 -5.70 -15.12
C VAL A 109 -7.06 -5.58 -16.00
N LEU A 110 -6.97 -5.93 -17.27
CA LEU A 110 -8.12 -5.97 -18.17
C LEU A 110 -9.11 -7.08 -17.76
N PRO A 111 -10.43 -6.91 -17.96
CA PRO A 111 -11.43 -7.88 -17.52
C PRO A 111 -11.21 -9.31 -18.04
N GLY A 112 -10.86 -9.46 -19.33
CA GLY A 112 -10.56 -10.77 -19.93
C GLY A 112 -9.34 -11.43 -19.28
N THR A 113 -8.25 -10.67 -19.13
CA THR A 113 -7.04 -11.13 -18.43
C THR A 113 -7.32 -11.51 -16.98
N PHE A 114 -8.14 -10.73 -16.25
CA PHE A 114 -8.53 -11.08 -14.89
C PHE A 114 -9.31 -12.39 -14.85
N ALA A 115 -10.25 -12.60 -15.78
CA ALA A 115 -11.03 -13.83 -15.85
C ALA A 115 -10.13 -15.06 -16.07
N GLU A 116 -9.19 -14.98 -17.02
CA GLU A 116 -8.22 -16.04 -17.30
C GLU A 116 -7.35 -16.34 -16.08
N MET A 117 -6.74 -15.32 -15.47
CA MET A 117 -5.86 -15.49 -14.31
C MET A 117 -6.63 -15.99 -13.08
N ARG A 118 -7.89 -15.55 -12.91
CA ARG A 118 -8.76 -16.00 -11.83
C ARG A 118 -9.07 -17.48 -11.96
N GLU A 119 -9.44 -17.93 -13.15
CA GLU A 119 -9.73 -19.33 -13.42
C GLU A 119 -8.48 -20.19 -13.23
N GLN A 120 -7.36 -19.80 -13.86
CA GLN A 120 -6.12 -20.57 -13.82
C GLN A 120 -5.54 -20.73 -12.41
N TYR A 121 -5.68 -19.70 -11.56
CA TYR A 121 -5.04 -19.66 -10.23
C TYR A 121 -6.02 -19.64 -9.06
N GLY A 122 -7.31 -19.91 -9.30
CA GLY A 122 -8.34 -19.98 -8.25
C GLY A 122 -8.45 -18.70 -7.42
N LEU A 123 -8.53 -17.54 -8.08
CA LEU A 123 -8.70 -16.24 -7.41
C LEU A 123 -10.18 -15.94 -7.13
N GLY A 124 -10.45 -14.98 -6.24
CA GLY A 124 -11.82 -14.51 -5.99
C GLY A 124 -12.42 -13.75 -7.17
N THR A 125 -13.74 -13.53 -7.13
CA THR A 125 -14.49 -12.92 -8.25
C THR A 125 -14.41 -11.40 -8.29
N ASP A 126 -14.16 -10.74 -7.16
CA ASP A 126 -14.03 -9.28 -7.12
C ASP A 126 -12.64 -8.85 -7.59
N VAL A 127 -12.59 -8.21 -8.76
CA VAL A 127 -11.37 -7.64 -9.36
C VAL A 127 -10.88 -6.38 -8.64
N PHE A 128 -11.72 -5.73 -7.83
CA PHE A 128 -11.32 -4.58 -7.03
C PHE A 128 -10.84 -4.97 -5.63
N ASP A 129 -11.00 -6.22 -5.22
CA ASP A 129 -10.32 -6.74 -4.04
C ASP A 129 -8.80 -6.67 -4.27
N PRO A 130 -8.04 -5.96 -3.41
CA PRO A 130 -6.61 -5.77 -3.60
C PRO A 130 -5.83 -7.08 -3.73
N LYS A 131 -6.22 -8.11 -2.99
CA LYS A 131 -5.54 -9.41 -3.04
C LYS A 131 -5.79 -10.08 -4.39
N ASN A 132 -7.02 -10.14 -4.89
CA ASN A 132 -7.32 -10.73 -6.19
C ASN A 132 -6.63 -9.96 -7.32
N ASN A 133 -6.71 -8.63 -7.32
CA ASN A 133 -6.13 -7.79 -8.36
C ASN A 133 -4.60 -7.94 -8.43
N ILE A 134 -3.91 -7.87 -7.28
CA ILE A 134 -2.45 -8.03 -7.21
C ILE A 134 -2.04 -9.43 -7.66
N ASN A 135 -2.76 -10.48 -7.22
CA ASN A 135 -2.44 -11.84 -7.65
C ASN A 135 -2.65 -12.02 -9.16
N ALA A 136 -3.74 -11.49 -9.73
CA ALA A 136 -4.02 -11.57 -11.15
C ALA A 136 -2.97 -10.81 -11.99
N GLY A 137 -2.65 -9.56 -11.62
CA GLY A 137 -1.62 -8.77 -12.31
C GLY A 137 -0.23 -9.41 -12.21
N THR A 138 0.11 -9.98 -11.06
CA THR A 138 1.38 -10.70 -10.88
C THR A 138 1.43 -12.00 -11.70
N ALA A 139 0.34 -12.77 -11.72
CA ALA A 139 0.23 -13.97 -12.55
C ALA A 139 0.35 -13.64 -14.04
N TYR A 140 -0.25 -12.54 -14.48
CA TYR A 140 -0.13 -12.08 -15.86
C TYR A 140 1.30 -11.64 -16.20
N LEU A 141 1.99 -10.93 -15.29
CA LEU A 141 3.42 -10.63 -15.44
C LEU A 141 4.27 -11.90 -15.56
N LYS A 142 3.98 -12.95 -14.77
CA LYS A 142 4.67 -14.25 -14.88
C LYS A 142 4.49 -14.84 -16.28
N TRP A 143 3.26 -14.85 -16.79
CA TRP A 143 2.96 -15.36 -18.13
C TRP A 143 3.70 -14.56 -19.22
N LEU A 144 3.65 -13.23 -19.15
CA LEU A 144 4.35 -12.35 -20.08
C LEU A 144 5.87 -12.50 -20.02
N ARG A 145 6.44 -12.70 -18.82
CA ARG A 145 7.87 -13.00 -18.65
C ARG A 145 8.25 -14.29 -19.37
N GLY A 146 7.43 -15.34 -19.25
CA GLY A 146 7.65 -16.59 -19.95
C GLY A 146 7.57 -16.44 -21.47
N LYS A 147 6.68 -15.59 -21.97
CA LYS A 147 6.46 -15.40 -23.41
C LYS A 147 7.47 -14.45 -24.08
N TYR A 148 7.82 -13.34 -23.43
CA TYR A 148 8.60 -12.26 -24.04
C TYR A 148 9.93 -11.96 -23.35
N GLY A 149 10.13 -12.44 -22.11
CA GLY A 149 11.32 -12.13 -21.32
C GLY A 149 11.44 -10.66 -20.91
N PHE A 150 12.53 -10.36 -20.20
CA PHE A 150 12.88 -8.99 -19.84
C PHE A 150 13.64 -8.31 -21.01
N PRO A 151 13.39 -7.02 -21.31
CA PRO A 151 12.38 -6.14 -20.71
C PRO A 151 11.02 -6.14 -21.44
N ALA A 152 10.89 -6.88 -22.56
CA ALA A 152 9.73 -6.82 -23.45
C ALA A 152 8.39 -7.16 -22.79
N MET A 153 8.40 -7.99 -21.74
CA MET A 153 7.20 -8.31 -20.94
C MET A 153 6.49 -7.07 -20.37
N PHE A 154 7.22 -6.01 -20.01
CA PHE A 154 6.60 -4.78 -19.48
C PHE A 154 5.89 -3.98 -20.57
N ALA A 155 6.45 -3.95 -21.79
CA ALA A 155 5.78 -3.34 -22.93
C ALA A 155 4.50 -4.11 -23.27
N ALA A 156 4.55 -5.45 -23.18
CA ALA A 156 3.39 -6.30 -23.42
C ALA A 156 2.33 -6.18 -22.32
N TYR A 157 2.72 -5.87 -21.08
CA TYR A 157 1.78 -5.60 -19.98
C TYR A 157 0.94 -4.36 -20.29
N ASN A 158 1.59 -3.27 -20.73
CA ASN A 158 0.92 -2.00 -21.01
C ASN A 158 0.21 -1.94 -22.37
N ALA A 159 0.84 -2.42 -23.44
CA ALA A 159 0.32 -2.32 -24.81
C ALA A 159 -0.46 -3.56 -25.26
N GLY A 160 -0.37 -4.65 -24.50
CA GLY A 160 -0.88 -5.95 -24.87
C GLY A 160 0.11 -6.79 -25.72
N PRO A 161 0.03 -8.13 -25.63
CA PRO A 161 0.78 -9.11 -26.43
C PRO A 161 0.87 -8.79 -27.92
N GLY A 162 -0.28 -8.55 -28.57
CA GLY A 162 -0.34 -8.33 -30.02
C GLY A 162 0.38 -7.06 -30.48
N SER A 163 0.46 -6.02 -29.63
CA SER A 163 1.22 -4.81 -29.96
C SER A 163 2.72 -5.10 -29.99
N VAL A 164 3.21 -5.87 -29.01
CA VAL A 164 4.62 -6.27 -28.96
C VAL A 164 4.97 -7.24 -30.09
N GLU A 165 4.08 -8.18 -30.41
CA GLU A 165 4.25 -9.11 -31.53
C GLU A 165 4.34 -8.37 -32.87
N ALA A 166 3.49 -7.37 -33.11
CA ALA A 166 3.56 -6.54 -34.31
C ALA A 166 4.89 -5.76 -34.43
N VAL A 167 5.45 -5.33 -33.30
CA VAL A 167 6.77 -4.68 -33.24
C VAL A 167 7.89 -5.67 -33.52
N MET A 168 7.83 -6.87 -32.93
CA MET A 168 8.80 -7.95 -33.20
C MET A 168 8.77 -8.41 -34.66
N ALA A 169 7.59 -8.35 -35.31
CA ALA A 169 7.43 -8.60 -36.74
C ALA A 169 7.81 -7.39 -37.62
N HIS A 170 8.33 -6.31 -37.04
CA HIS A 170 8.70 -5.06 -37.74
C HIS A 170 7.56 -4.40 -38.54
N THR A 171 6.31 -4.66 -38.16
CA THR A 171 5.12 -4.11 -38.85
C THR A 171 4.58 -2.85 -38.19
N LYS A 172 4.94 -2.61 -36.93
CA LYS A 172 4.54 -1.45 -36.14
C LYS A 172 5.67 -0.97 -35.24
N VAL A 173 5.52 0.24 -34.72
CA VAL A 173 6.35 0.77 -33.64
C VAL A 173 5.54 0.75 -32.34
N LEU A 174 6.22 0.66 -31.19
CA LEU A 174 5.56 0.73 -29.89
C LEU A 174 4.82 2.08 -29.74
N PRO A 175 3.59 2.10 -29.19
CA PRO A 175 2.87 3.34 -28.90
C PRO A 175 3.67 4.29 -28.02
N ALA A 176 3.45 5.60 -28.15
CA ALA A 176 4.16 6.60 -27.37
C ALA A 176 3.97 6.43 -25.85
N GLU A 177 2.74 6.14 -25.43
CA GLU A 177 2.38 5.81 -24.05
C GLU A 177 3.22 4.64 -23.52
N THR A 178 3.36 3.57 -24.31
CA THR A 178 4.14 2.39 -23.93
C THR A 178 5.64 2.69 -23.85
N ARG A 179 6.18 3.54 -24.74
CA ARG A 179 7.58 3.97 -24.61
C ARG A 179 7.82 4.76 -23.33
N LEU A 180 6.88 5.63 -22.96
CA LEU A 180 6.93 6.38 -21.69
C LEU A 180 6.79 5.44 -20.49
N TYR A 181 5.92 4.43 -20.56
CA TYR A 181 5.79 3.39 -19.56
C TYR A 181 7.11 2.64 -19.36
N MET A 182 7.75 2.21 -20.45
CA MET A 182 9.06 1.56 -20.42
C MET A 182 10.15 2.46 -19.83
N ALA A 183 10.16 3.74 -20.16
CA ALA A 183 11.07 4.70 -19.52
C ALA A 183 10.80 4.83 -18.01
N GLY A 184 9.53 4.79 -17.59
CA GLY A 184 9.13 4.75 -16.18
C GLY A 184 9.63 3.49 -15.46
N ILE A 185 9.45 2.31 -16.07
CA ILE A 185 9.98 1.05 -15.54
C ILE A 185 11.50 1.13 -15.41
N ASN A 186 12.20 1.57 -16.45
CA ASN A 186 13.65 1.72 -16.42
C ASN A 186 14.11 2.70 -15.34
N LYS A 187 13.38 3.79 -15.10
CA LYS A 187 13.68 4.74 -14.02
C LYS A 187 13.49 4.11 -12.63
N ILE A 188 12.41 3.36 -12.43
CA ILE A 188 12.11 2.71 -11.14
C ILE A 188 13.12 1.59 -10.85
N LEU A 189 13.45 0.79 -11.85
CA LEU A 189 14.37 -0.34 -11.73
C LEU A 189 15.85 0.06 -11.81
N GLY A 190 16.16 1.21 -12.43
CA GLY A 190 17.51 1.67 -12.74
C GLY A 190 18.03 2.85 -11.92
N GLY A 191 17.23 3.50 -11.07
CA GLY A 191 17.73 4.46 -10.06
C GLY A 191 16.95 5.77 -9.89
N GLY A 192 16.26 5.90 -8.75
CA GLY A 192 15.76 7.18 -8.22
C GLY A 192 15.52 7.09 -6.71
N ALA A 193 15.69 8.20 -5.97
CA ALA A 193 15.72 8.23 -4.50
C ALA A 193 14.52 7.52 -3.82
N ASP A 194 13.30 7.70 -4.31
CA ASP A 194 12.11 7.01 -3.77
C ASP A 194 12.12 5.50 -4.05
N GLY A 195 12.69 5.09 -5.20
CA GLY A 195 12.88 3.69 -5.60
C GLY A 195 14.00 3.03 -4.80
N VAL A 196 15.04 3.79 -4.45
CA VAL A 196 16.13 3.37 -3.56
C VAL A 196 15.58 3.16 -2.15
N LEU A 197 14.76 4.06 -1.59
CA LEU A 197 14.26 3.90 -0.22
C LEU A 197 13.33 2.68 -0.05
N ILE A 198 12.47 2.40 -1.03
CA ILE A 198 11.50 1.29 -0.97
C ILE A 198 12.10 -0.07 -1.33
N ASN A 199 13.14 -0.11 -2.18
CA ASN A 199 13.72 -1.35 -2.71
C ASN A 199 15.13 -1.65 -2.20
N SER A 200 15.75 -0.79 -1.40
CA SER A 200 17.02 -1.11 -0.76
C SER A 200 16.83 -2.00 0.46
N ALA A 201 17.79 -2.89 0.70
CA ALA A 201 17.96 -3.47 2.03
C ALA A 201 18.45 -2.36 2.95
N GLN A 202 17.64 -2.05 3.96
CA GLN A 202 18.03 -1.16 5.05
C GLN A 202 18.82 -1.99 6.04
N LEU A 203 20.10 -1.67 6.19
CA LEU A 203 21.03 -2.35 7.07
C LEU A 203 21.74 -1.32 7.94
N THR A 204 22.46 -1.79 8.94
CA THR A 204 23.06 -0.92 9.95
C THR A 204 24.57 -0.85 9.74
N ARG A 205 25.11 0.37 9.56
CA ARG A 205 26.55 0.63 9.50
C ARG A 205 27.24 0.36 10.84
N PRO A 206 28.58 0.27 10.86
CA PRO A 206 29.33 0.09 12.10
C PRO A 206 29.07 1.23 13.11
N ASP A 207 28.85 2.45 12.62
CA ASP A 207 28.54 3.65 13.43
C ASP A 207 27.08 3.73 13.91
N GLY A 208 26.25 2.72 13.60
CA GLY A 208 24.84 2.67 13.97
C GLY A 208 23.88 3.39 13.01
N THR A 209 24.38 4.05 11.96
CA THR A 209 23.53 4.71 10.97
C THR A 209 22.97 3.74 9.93
N THR A 210 21.81 4.06 9.34
CA THR A 210 21.21 3.22 8.28
C THR A 210 21.97 3.35 6.96
N VAL A 211 22.33 2.23 6.35
CA VAL A 211 22.78 2.14 4.96
C VAL A 211 21.71 1.47 4.10
N LEU A 212 21.53 2.01 2.90
CA LEU A 212 20.65 1.46 1.88
C LEU A 212 21.51 0.72 0.87
N ILE A 213 21.28 -0.60 0.77
CA ILE A 213 21.96 -1.44 -0.20
C ILE A 213 20.98 -1.77 -1.32
N ASP A 214 21.34 -1.39 -2.56
CA ASP A 214 20.67 -1.86 -3.76
C ASP A 214 20.90 -3.37 -3.92
N PRO A 215 19.85 -4.21 -3.80
CA PRO A 215 19.96 -5.66 -3.89
C PRO A 215 20.44 -6.15 -5.25
N ILE A 216 20.14 -5.42 -6.32
CA ILE A 216 20.50 -5.80 -7.70
C ILE A 216 21.99 -5.56 -7.95
N ALA A 217 22.56 -4.54 -7.30
CA ALA A 217 23.98 -4.22 -7.43
C ALA A 217 24.89 -5.15 -6.62
N VAL A 218 24.35 -6.02 -5.75
CA VAL A 218 25.16 -6.87 -4.85
C VAL A 218 25.86 -7.96 -5.66
N ASN A 219 27.19 -7.92 -5.63
CA ASN A 219 28.06 -8.92 -6.24
C ASN A 219 28.40 -10.07 -5.29
N SER A 220 28.55 -9.80 -3.99
CA SER A 220 28.85 -10.84 -3.01
C SER A 220 28.48 -10.43 -1.58
N ILE A 221 28.19 -11.43 -0.75
CA ILE A 221 27.98 -11.30 0.69
C ILE A 221 28.76 -12.39 1.41
N ARG A 222 29.45 -12.01 2.48
CA ARG A 222 30.19 -12.95 3.34
C ARG A 222 30.24 -12.48 4.78
N ALA A 223 30.50 -13.42 5.70
CA ALA A 223 30.85 -13.09 7.07
C ALA A 223 32.15 -12.26 7.12
N VAL A 224 32.25 -11.37 8.08
CA VAL A 224 33.45 -10.55 8.30
C VAL A 224 34.65 -11.42 8.70
N SER A 225 35.84 -11.08 8.22
CA SER A 225 37.07 -11.78 8.61
C SER A 225 37.61 -11.23 9.95
N PRO A 226 38.31 -12.03 10.77
CA PRO A 226 38.94 -11.55 11.99
C PRO A 226 39.87 -10.35 11.71
N GLY A 227 39.71 -9.26 12.47
CA GLY A 227 40.51 -8.04 12.33
C GLY A 227 40.16 -7.14 11.14
N GLU A 228 39.16 -7.49 10.32
CA GLU A 228 38.75 -6.67 9.16
C GLU A 228 38.01 -5.38 9.58
N TYR A 229 37.32 -5.37 10.73
CA TYR A 229 36.55 -4.22 11.24
C TYR A 229 36.74 -4.02 12.75
N THR A 230 36.59 -2.76 13.20
CA THR A 230 36.94 -2.29 14.55
C THR A 230 36.02 -2.75 15.69
N GLN A 231 34.75 -3.07 15.44
CA GLN A 231 33.86 -3.94 16.26
C GLN A 231 32.40 -3.85 15.77
N GLY A 232 31.58 -4.88 16.05
CA GLY A 232 30.11 -4.85 15.84
C GLY A 232 29.62 -5.11 14.41
N VAL A 233 30.52 -5.29 13.45
CA VAL A 233 30.23 -5.73 12.08
C VAL A 233 30.19 -7.25 12.04
N GLN A 234 29.20 -7.83 11.37
CA GLN A 234 29.07 -9.28 11.22
C GLN A 234 29.19 -9.72 9.75
N THR A 235 28.75 -8.87 8.82
CA THR A 235 28.68 -9.20 7.40
C THR A 235 29.30 -8.11 6.54
N VAL A 236 29.95 -8.48 5.45
CA VAL A 236 30.48 -7.56 4.45
C VAL A 236 29.79 -7.80 3.13
N ILE A 237 29.30 -6.70 2.55
CA ILE A 237 28.57 -6.67 1.29
C ILE A 237 29.42 -5.93 0.26
N VAL A 238 29.55 -6.51 -0.94
CA VAL A 238 30.11 -5.83 -2.10
C VAL A 238 28.97 -5.58 -3.08
N ALA A 239 28.69 -4.32 -3.39
CA ALA A 239 27.65 -3.90 -4.32
C ALA A 239 28.20 -2.85 -5.32
N GLY A 240 28.48 -3.28 -6.54
CA GLY A 240 29.19 -2.46 -7.53
C GLY A 240 30.56 -2.01 -7.02
N ARG A 241 30.72 -0.70 -6.81
CA ARG A 241 31.94 -0.10 -6.24
C ARG A 241 31.91 0.05 -4.72
N LEU A 242 30.76 -0.23 -4.10
CA LEU A 242 30.59 -0.13 -2.65
C LEU A 242 31.06 -1.42 -1.99
N ARG A 243 31.91 -1.30 -0.97
CA ARG A 243 32.19 -2.35 0.00
C ARG A 243 31.76 -1.86 1.38
N GLN A 244 30.77 -2.52 1.97
CA GLN A 244 30.13 -2.07 3.20
C GLN A 244 30.08 -3.20 4.24
N GLY A 245 30.66 -2.95 5.41
CA GLY A 245 30.43 -3.77 6.61
C GLY A 245 29.12 -3.38 7.26
N VAL A 246 28.30 -4.36 7.65
CA VAL A 246 27.02 -4.15 8.33
C VAL A 246 26.92 -4.98 9.61
N ARG A 247 26.09 -4.54 10.56
CA ARG A 247 25.95 -5.17 11.88
C ARG A 247 25.12 -6.45 11.85
N GLU A 248 24.25 -6.62 10.85
CA GLU A 248 23.40 -7.78 10.68
C GLU A 248 24.21 -9.04 10.30
N ASP A 249 23.76 -10.21 10.76
CA ASP A 249 24.37 -11.49 10.42
C ASP A 249 24.17 -11.89 8.94
N LEU A 250 24.97 -12.83 8.46
CA LEU A 250 25.01 -13.22 7.05
C LEU A 250 23.62 -13.66 6.55
N LYS A 251 22.88 -14.43 7.36
CA LYS A 251 21.56 -14.93 6.99
C LYS A 251 20.56 -13.80 6.82
N THR A 252 20.55 -12.86 7.77
CA THR A 252 19.67 -11.69 7.77
C THR A 252 19.95 -10.80 6.58
N VAL A 253 21.23 -10.57 6.26
CA VAL A 253 21.62 -9.77 5.09
C VAL A 253 21.24 -10.51 3.80
N THR A 254 21.59 -11.79 3.65
CA THR A 254 21.25 -12.57 2.46
C THR A 254 19.74 -12.60 2.22
N GLU A 255 18.93 -12.81 3.26
CA GLU A 255 17.48 -12.75 3.15
C GLU A 255 17.02 -11.34 2.78
N ALA A 256 17.55 -10.29 3.42
CA ALA A 256 17.18 -8.90 3.12
C ALA A 256 17.46 -8.52 1.65
N ILE A 257 18.50 -9.08 1.05
CA ILE A 257 18.85 -8.88 -0.35
C ILE A 257 17.99 -9.76 -1.27
N ARG A 258 17.79 -11.04 -0.96
CA ARG A 258 16.97 -11.96 -1.78
C ARG A 258 15.51 -11.55 -1.85
N ILE A 259 14.90 -11.15 -0.73
CA ILE A 259 13.48 -10.72 -0.73
C ILE A 259 13.24 -9.45 -1.55
N ARG A 260 14.31 -8.74 -1.92
CA ARG A 260 14.28 -7.53 -2.74
C ARG A 260 14.91 -7.71 -4.14
N GLY A 261 15.17 -8.96 -4.54
CA GLY A 261 15.52 -9.31 -5.93
C GLY A 261 17.01 -9.45 -6.23
N GLY A 262 17.89 -9.43 -5.22
CA GLY A 262 19.30 -9.78 -5.43
C GLY A 262 19.50 -11.28 -5.65
N THR A 263 20.40 -11.64 -6.58
CA THR A 263 20.59 -13.02 -7.09
C THR A 263 21.80 -13.76 -6.49
N ILE A 264 22.26 -13.31 -5.32
CA ILE A 264 23.40 -13.84 -4.56
C ILE A 264 23.22 -15.23 -3.92
#